data_AF-A0A8J3YKU0-F1
#
_entry.id   AF-A0A8J3YKU0-F1
#
_cell.length_a   1.000
_cell.length_b   1.000
_cell.length_c   1.000
_cell.angle_alpha   90.00
_cell.angle_beta   90.00
_cell.angle_gamma   90.00
#
_symmetry.space_group_name_H-M   'P 1'
#
loop_
_entity.id
_entity.type
_entity.pdbx_description
1 polymer ?
#
loop_
_entity_poly.entity_id
_entity_poly.type
_entity_poly.pdbx_seq_one_letter_code
_entity_poly.pdbx_strand_id
1 'polypeptide(L)'
;MKIDGQVEPILRKLFAGAVRRDPEQITTQIQALGSDDAVRKAVELAIAVTGYVLLDVHGGKPTDEQLRVIADDMARIEEWAGFSAEEIGTFLSRVVAGEPLAGALPQDTATMLTFIVPGVLLSGFRTKPENWWDYLDRAEAAIERG
;
A
#
# COMPACT_ATOMS: atom_id res chain seq x y z
N MET A 1 -11.07 3.30 11.98
CA MET A 1 -11.55 2.01 11.40
C MET A 1 -11.12 0.86 12.31
N LYS A 2 -11.96 -0.14 12.60
CA LYS A 2 -11.52 -1.31 13.41
C LYS A 2 -10.76 -2.32 12.55
N ILE A 3 -9.53 -2.65 12.92
CA ILE A 3 -8.72 -3.64 12.21
C ILE A 3 -9.18 -5.05 12.55
N ASP A 4 -9.30 -5.90 11.53
CA ASP A 4 -9.67 -7.31 11.70
C ASP A 4 -8.42 -8.14 12.03
N GLY A 5 -8.37 -8.68 13.24
CA GLY A 5 -7.23 -9.46 13.73
C GLY A 5 -6.99 -10.80 13.01
N GLN A 6 -7.89 -11.23 12.10
CA GLN A 6 -7.62 -12.36 11.20
C GLN A 6 -6.95 -11.91 9.90
N VAL A 7 -7.26 -10.69 9.44
CA VAL A 7 -6.74 -10.12 8.18
C VAL A 7 -5.38 -9.46 8.39
N GLU A 8 -5.20 -8.76 9.50
CA GLU A 8 -3.97 -8.01 9.81
C GLU A 8 -2.69 -8.87 9.68
N PRO A 9 -2.60 -10.09 10.24
CA PRO A 9 -1.39 -10.89 10.11
C PRO A 9 -1.09 -11.33 8.67
N ILE A 10 -2.13 -11.49 7.84
CA ILE A 10 -1.99 -11.82 6.42
C ILE A 10 -1.46 -10.60 5.67
N LEU A 11 -2.02 -9.42 5.96
CA LEU A 11 -1.59 -8.17 5.35
C LEU A 11 -0.13 -7.82 5.69
N ARG A 12 0.28 -8.03 6.94
CA ARG A 12 1.69 -7.89 7.36
C ARG A 12 2.62 -8.78 6.52
N LYS A 13 2.20 -10.01 6.18
CA LYS A 13 2.97 -10.90 5.31
C LYS A 13 2.96 -10.48 3.85
N LEU A 14 1.86 -9.90 3.37
CA LEU A 14 1.79 -9.30 2.02
C LEU A 14 2.81 -8.16 1.89
N PHE A 15 2.83 -7.25 2.87
CA PHE A 15 3.81 -6.15 2.88
C PHE A 15 5.23 -6.67 3.01
N ALA A 16 5.47 -7.67 3.86
CA ALA A 16 6.79 -8.31 3.93
C ALA A 16 7.23 -8.90 2.58
N GLY A 17 6.31 -9.50 1.81
CA GLY A 17 6.57 -9.98 0.46
C GLY A 17 6.94 -8.85 -0.50
N ALA A 18 6.20 -7.73 -0.46
CA ALA A 18 6.53 -6.53 -1.26
C ALA A 18 7.91 -5.97 -0.91
N VAL A 19 8.23 -5.83 0.39
CA VAL A 19 9.55 -5.35 0.87
C VAL A 19 10.68 -6.28 0.44
N ARG A 20 10.44 -7.59 0.37
CA ARG A 20 11.42 -8.60 -0.04
C ARG A 20 11.46 -8.87 -1.54
N ARG A 21 10.55 -8.26 -2.30
CA ARG A 21 10.36 -8.50 -3.75
C ARG A 21 10.05 -9.97 -4.05
N ASP A 22 9.16 -10.54 -3.26
CA ASP A 22 8.75 -11.94 -3.32
C ASP A 22 7.31 -12.08 -3.87
N PRO A 23 7.15 -12.17 -5.21
CA PRO A 23 5.83 -12.31 -5.83
C PRO A 23 5.11 -13.61 -5.46
N GLU A 24 5.84 -14.68 -5.14
CA GLU A 24 5.25 -15.96 -4.72
C GLU A 24 4.62 -15.82 -3.34
N GLN A 25 5.32 -15.16 -2.41
CA GLN A 25 4.77 -14.84 -1.09
C GLN A 25 3.50 -13.98 -1.23
N ILE A 26 3.52 -12.95 -2.07
CA ILE A 26 2.35 -12.08 -2.29
C ILE A 26 1.17 -12.91 -2.79
N THR A 27 1.36 -13.67 -3.86
CA THR A 27 0.30 -14.49 -4.47
C THR A 27 -0.26 -15.49 -3.46
N THR A 28 0.60 -16.16 -2.70
CA THR A 28 0.20 -17.12 -1.66
C THR A 28 -0.65 -16.46 -0.57
N GLN A 29 -0.28 -15.27 -0.12
CA GLN A 29 -1.03 -14.58 0.93
C GLN A 29 -2.35 -14.00 0.42
N ILE A 30 -2.44 -13.55 -0.84
CA ILE A 30 -3.72 -13.14 -1.45
C ILE A 30 -4.69 -14.33 -1.44
N GLN A 31 -4.22 -15.52 -1.83
CA GLN A 31 -5.04 -16.73 -1.80
C GLN A 31 -5.47 -17.12 -0.38
N ALA A 32 -4.63 -16.83 0.63
CA ALA A 32 -4.92 -17.14 2.03
C ALA A 32 -6.05 -16.32 2.64
N LEU A 33 -6.47 -15.20 2.02
CA LEU A 33 -7.61 -14.40 2.49
C LEU A 33 -8.93 -15.19 2.42
N GLY A 34 -9.05 -16.13 1.47
CA GLY A 34 -10.06 -17.19 1.46
C GLY A 34 -11.53 -16.78 1.35
N SER A 35 -11.87 -15.49 1.38
CA SER A 35 -13.23 -14.97 1.23
C SER A 35 -13.23 -13.52 0.72
N ASP A 36 -14.30 -13.15 0.02
CA ASP A 36 -14.47 -11.78 -0.50
C ASP A 36 -14.50 -10.72 0.63
N ASP A 37 -15.05 -11.05 1.80
CA ASP A 37 -15.07 -10.14 2.95
C ASP A 37 -13.65 -9.89 3.51
N ALA A 38 -12.84 -10.94 3.62
CA ALA A 38 -11.45 -10.81 4.05
C ALA A 38 -10.60 -10.04 3.03
N VAL A 39 -10.82 -10.28 1.73
CA VAL A 39 -10.18 -9.52 0.64
C VAL A 39 -10.55 -8.04 0.74
N ARG A 40 -11.84 -7.73 0.88
CA ARG A 40 -12.31 -6.34 1.03
C ARG A 40 -11.66 -5.65 2.23
N LYS A 41 -11.64 -6.29 3.40
CA LYS A 41 -10.98 -5.75 4.61
C LYS A 41 -9.48 -5.55 4.43
N ALA A 42 -8.80 -6.48 3.74
CA ALA A 42 -7.37 -6.37 3.45
C ALA A 42 -7.08 -5.18 2.54
N VAL A 43 -7.90 -4.99 1.49
CA VAL A 43 -7.83 -3.85 0.57
C VAL A 43 -8.09 -2.53 1.30
N GLU A 44 -9.16 -2.47 2.11
CA GLU A 44 -9.50 -1.28 2.92
C GLU A 44 -8.33 -0.88 3.83
N LEU A 45 -7.71 -1.84 4.53
CA LEU A 45 -6.56 -1.57 5.39
C LEU A 45 -5.31 -1.16 4.60
N ALA A 46 -5.03 -1.81 3.47
CA ALA A 46 -3.87 -1.47 2.65
C ALA A 46 -3.95 -0.06 2.04
N ILE A 47 -5.15 0.35 1.60
CA ILE A 47 -5.41 1.72 1.14
C ILE A 47 -5.26 2.71 2.30
N ALA A 48 -5.79 2.39 3.49
CA ALA A 48 -5.67 3.24 4.66
C ALA A 48 -4.20 3.42 5.09
N VAL A 49 -3.40 2.36 5.07
CA VAL A 49 -1.94 2.41 5.33
C VAL A 49 -1.24 3.27 4.28
N THR A 50 -1.55 3.10 2.99
CA THR A 50 -0.99 3.92 1.91
C THR A 50 -1.28 5.40 2.13
N GLY A 51 -2.55 5.74 2.39
CA GLY A 51 -2.97 7.12 2.67
C GLY A 51 -2.27 7.70 3.91
N TYR A 52 -2.17 6.92 4.99
CA TYR A 52 -1.48 7.35 6.21
C TYR A 52 0.00 7.67 5.93
N VAL A 53 0.73 6.78 5.25
CA VAL A 53 2.16 7.01 4.98
C VAL A 53 2.37 8.22 4.08
N LEU A 54 1.55 8.41 3.04
CA LEU A 54 1.63 9.59 2.19
C LEU A 54 1.41 10.89 2.97
N LEU A 55 0.44 10.91 3.88
CA LEU A 55 0.19 12.08 4.73
C LEU A 55 1.34 12.33 5.73
N ASP A 56 1.87 11.28 6.35
CA ASP A 56 2.95 11.37 7.35
C ASP A 56 4.27 11.84 6.72
N VAL A 57 4.63 11.31 5.55
CA VAL A 57 5.86 11.67 4.82
C VAL A 57 5.85 13.12 4.34
N HIS A 58 4.68 13.62 3.92
CA HIS A 58 4.54 14.98 3.40
C HIS A 58 4.09 16.01 4.45
N GLY A 59 3.79 15.58 5.68
CA GLY A 59 3.24 16.47 6.72
C GLY A 59 1.86 17.02 6.38
N GLY A 60 1.09 16.31 5.53
CA GLY A 60 -0.19 16.77 4.98
C GLY A 60 -0.51 16.12 3.64
N LYS A 61 -1.59 16.58 2.99
CA LYS A 61 -2.00 16.07 1.68
C LYS A 61 -0.91 16.37 0.63
N PRO A 62 -0.32 15.35 -0.04
CA PRO A 62 0.68 15.58 -1.06
C PRO A 62 0.10 16.29 -2.29
N THR A 63 0.94 17.06 -2.97
CA THR A 63 0.62 17.64 -4.27
C THR A 63 0.80 16.63 -5.40
N ASP A 64 0.19 16.88 -6.56
CA ASP A 64 0.35 16.02 -7.74
C ASP A 64 1.82 15.89 -8.17
N GLU A 65 2.62 16.94 -7.97
CA GLU A 65 4.06 16.92 -8.21
C GLU A 65 4.77 15.92 -7.30
N GLN A 66 4.45 15.96 -6.00
CA GLN A 66 5.03 15.06 -5.01
C GLN A 66 4.64 13.61 -5.29
N LEU A 67 3.38 13.36 -5.67
CA LEU A 67 2.91 12.04 -6.05
C LEU A 67 3.62 11.51 -7.29
N ARG A 68 3.90 12.36 -8.28
CA ARG A 68 4.64 11.97 -9.49
C ARG A 68 6.07 11.58 -9.17
N VAL A 69 6.76 12.35 -8.33
CA VAL A 69 8.13 12.02 -7.89
C VAL A 69 8.16 10.66 -7.19
N ILE A 70 7.21 10.39 -6.29
CA ILE A 70 7.12 9.07 -5.64
C ILE A 70 6.87 7.98 -6.67
N ALA A 71 5.96 8.20 -7.61
CA ALA A 71 5.63 7.21 -8.63
C ALA A 71 6.82 6.88 -9.54
N ASP A 72 7.60 7.88 -9.94
CA ASP A 72 8.83 7.70 -10.74
C ASP A 72 9.88 6.93 -9.95
N ASP A 73 10.11 7.31 -8.69
CA ASP A 73 11.07 6.62 -7.83
C ASP A 73 10.65 5.16 -7.58
N MET A 74 9.37 4.90 -7.32
CA MET A 74 8.85 3.55 -7.14
C MET A 74 8.93 2.71 -8.40
N ALA A 75 8.56 3.24 -9.57
CA ALA A 75 8.64 2.50 -10.83
C ALA A 75 10.08 2.03 -11.12
N ARG A 76 11.06 2.87 -10.78
CA ARG A 76 12.48 2.52 -10.90
C ARG A 76 12.93 1.52 -9.85
N ILE A 77 12.57 1.72 -8.58
CA ILE A 77 13.04 0.86 -7.47
C ILE A 77 12.38 -0.53 -7.57
N GLU A 78 11.12 -0.59 -7.99
CA GLU A 78 10.28 -1.77 -8.02
C GLU A 78 10.03 -2.28 -9.44
N GLU A 79 11.02 -2.12 -10.33
CA GLU A 79 10.97 -2.60 -11.72
C GLU A 79 10.57 -4.08 -11.82
N TRP A 80 10.93 -4.89 -10.82
CA TRP A 80 10.56 -6.32 -10.76
C TRP A 80 9.04 -6.56 -10.78
N ALA A 81 8.24 -5.60 -10.33
CA ALA A 81 6.78 -5.70 -10.31
C ALA A 81 6.14 -5.28 -11.63
N GLY A 82 6.90 -4.66 -12.54
CA GLY A 82 6.48 -4.34 -13.90
C GLY A 82 5.47 -3.19 -14.03
N PHE A 83 5.27 -2.37 -12.98
CA PHE A 83 4.36 -1.23 -13.03
C PHE A 83 5.05 0.02 -13.60
N SER A 84 4.34 0.74 -14.44
CA SER A 84 4.75 2.06 -14.91
C SER A 84 4.55 3.13 -13.83
N ALA A 85 5.30 4.23 -13.95
CA ALA A 85 5.09 5.41 -13.09
C ALA A 85 3.68 6.01 -13.26
N GLU A 86 3.08 5.89 -14.45
CA GLU A 86 1.71 6.35 -14.71
C GLU A 86 0.68 5.54 -13.91
N GLU A 87 0.81 4.20 -13.87
CA GLU A 87 -0.08 3.34 -13.10
C GLU A 87 0.05 3.60 -11.59
N ILE A 88 1.28 3.74 -11.10
CA ILE A 88 1.56 4.06 -9.69
C ILE A 88 1.01 5.46 -9.35
N GLY A 89 1.26 6.46 -10.18
CA GLY A 89 0.76 7.83 -9.96
C GLY A 89 -0.77 7.90 -9.98
N THR A 90 -1.42 7.15 -10.87
CA THR A 90 -2.88 7.02 -10.91
C THR A 90 -3.40 6.37 -9.62
N PHE A 91 -2.76 5.31 -9.15
CA PHE A 91 -3.12 4.67 -7.88
C PHE A 91 -2.98 5.64 -6.70
N LEU A 92 -1.81 6.28 -6.55
CA LEU A 92 -1.53 7.20 -5.44
C LEU A 92 -2.49 8.39 -5.40
N SER A 93 -2.76 9.01 -6.56
CA SER A 93 -3.68 10.14 -6.66
C SER A 93 -5.11 9.76 -6.25
N ARG A 94 -5.59 8.60 -6.68
CA ARG A 94 -6.92 8.07 -6.31
C ARG A 94 -7.01 7.79 -4.80
N VAL A 95 -5.99 7.15 -4.22
CA VAL A 95 -5.94 6.90 -2.76
C VAL A 95 -6.00 8.22 -1.98
N VAL A 96 -5.19 9.20 -2.37
CA VAL A 96 -5.14 10.52 -1.70
C VAL A 96 -6.44 11.32 -1.89
N ALA A 97 -7.12 11.14 -3.01
CA ALA A 97 -8.42 11.76 -3.28
C ALA A 97 -9.60 11.03 -2.61
N GLY A 98 -9.40 9.80 -2.11
CA GLY A 98 -10.48 8.94 -1.64
C GLY A 98 -11.41 8.47 -2.77
N GLU A 99 -10.88 8.40 -4.00
CA GLU A 99 -11.65 8.05 -5.19
C GLU A 99 -11.52 6.56 -5.53
N PRO A 100 -12.55 5.97 -6.19
CA PRO A 100 -12.47 4.58 -6.63
C PRO A 100 -11.33 4.33 -7.62
N LEU A 101 -10.67 3.17 -7.47
CA LEU A 101 -9.69 2.67 -8.46
C LEU A 101 -10.37 2.03 -9.68
N ALA A 102 -11.62 1.61 -9.53
CA ALA A 102 -12.40 0.98 -10.61
C ALA A 102 -12.54 1.93 -11.81
N GLY A 103 -12.15 1.46 -12.99
CA GLY A 103 -12.19 2.24 -14.23
C GLY A 103 -11.00 3.19 -14.43
N ALA A 104 -10.16 3.40 -13.41
CA ALA A 104 -8.90 4.15 -13.55
C ALA A 104 -7.72 3.24 -13.89
N LEU A 105 -7.75 1.99 -13.42
CA LEU A 105 -6.73 0.97 -13.64
C LEU A 105 -7.36 -0.38 -14.01
N PRO A 106 -6.65 -1.25 -14.75
CA PRO A 106 -7.03 -2.66 -14.86
C PRO A 106 -7.18 -3.30 -13.47
N GLN A 107 -8.15 -4.20 -13.31
CA GLN A 107 -8.47 -4.80 -12.00
C GLN A 107 -7.27 -5.50 -11.36
N ASP A 108 -6.51 -6.27 -12.15
CA ASP A 108 -5.34 -7.00 -11.67
C ASP A 108 -4.22 -6.04 -11.24
N THR A 109 -3.99 -4.98 -12.03
CA THR A 109 -3.04 -3.91 -11.70
C THR A 109 -3.43 -3.20 -10.40
N ALA A 110 -4.69 -2.80 -10.25
CA ALA A 110 -5.18 -2.13 -9.05
C ALA A 110 -5.03 -3.02 -7.81
N THR A 111 -5.31 -4.32 -7.94
CA THR A 111 -5.18 -5.31 -6.85
C THR A 111 -3.72 -5.45 -6.43
N MET A 112 -2.81 -5.62 -7.37
CA MET A 112 -1.39 -5.78 -7.05
C MET A 112 -0.77 -4.52 -6.45
N LEU A 113 -1.07 -3.34 -7.02
CA LEU A 113 -0.62 -2.06 -6.48
C LEU A 113 -1.11 -1.84 -5.04
N THR A 114 -2.34 -2.24 -4.74
CA THR A 114 -2.91 -2.15 -3.38
C THR A 114 -2.05 -2.85 -2.34
N PHE A 115 -1.39 -3.96 -2.68
CA PHE A 115 -0.56 -4.71 -1.73
C PHE A 115 0.94 -4.38 -1.82
N ILE A 116 1.43 -3.98 -2.99
CA ILE A 116 2.85 -3.66 -3.21
C ILE A 116 3.19 -2.26 -2.72
N VAL A 117 2.44 -1.24 -3.16
CA VAL A 117 2.73 0.17 -2.86
C VAL A 117 2.88 0.46 -1.35
N PRO A 118 1.97 0.03 -0.46
CA PRO A 118 2.16 0.27 0.98
C PRO A 118 3.44 -0.37 1.54
N GLY A 119 3.83 -1.57 1.12
CA GLY A 119 5.08 -2.19 1.56
C GLY A 119 6.32 -1.40 1.14
N VAL A 120 6.29 -0.87 -0.08
CA VAL A 120 7.35 -0.01 -0.63
C VAL A 120 7.39 1.33 0.10
N LEU A 121 6.25 1.95 0.36
CA LEU A 121 6.15 3.18 1.15
C LEU A 121 6.71 3.00 2.57
N LEU A 122 6.29 1.95 3.27
CA LEU A 122 6.72 1.65 4.64
C LEU A 122 8.24 1.42 4.73
N SER A 123 8.83 0.78 3.72
CA SER A 123 10.26 0.45 3.71
C SER A 123 11.16 1.51 3.07
N GLY A 124 10.66 2.29 2.11
CA GLY A 124 11.45 3.27 1.36
C GLY A 124 11.33 4.70 1.88
N PHE A 125 10.17 5.07 2.42
CA PHE A 125 9.82 6.48 2.67
C PHE A 125 9.66 6.82 4.16
N ARG A 126 10.10 5.94 5.07
CA ARG A 126 10.07 6.19 6.52
C ARG A 126 10.79 7.50 6.89
N THR A 127 10.15 8.30 7.74
CA THR A 127 10.68 9.59 8.24
C THR A 127 11.61 9.45 9.44
N LYS A 128 11.64 8.26 10.07
CA LYS A 128 12.44 7.93 11.27
C LYS A 128 13.33 6.71 11.01
N PRO A 129 14.45 6.55 11.75
CA PRO A 129 15.26 5.34 11.73
C PRO A 129 14.56 4.21 12.52
N GLU A 130 13.37 3.81 12.07
CA GLU A 130 12.57 2.72 12.61
C GLU A 130 12.46 1.58 11.59
N ASN A 131 12.17 0.36 12.05
CA ASN A 131 11.90 -0.72 11.10
C ASN A 131 10.55 -0.50 10.42
N TRP A 132 10.37 -1.04 9.21
CA TRP A 132 9.12 -0.85 8.47
C TRP A 132 7.90 -1.43 9.21
N TRP A 133 8.09 -2.49 10.02
CA TRP A 133 7.01 -3.06 10.83
C TRP A 133 6.67 -2.18 12.04
N ASP A 134 7.64 -1.50 12.64
CA ASP A 134 7.38 -0.54 13.73
C ASP A 134 6.60 0.67 13.17
N TYR A 135 6.92 1.09 11.94
CA TYR A 135 6.16 2.13 11.24
C TYR A 135 4.73 1.68 10.92
N LEU A 136 4.56 0.43 10.49
CA LEU A 136 3.24 -0.16 10.27
C LEU A 136 2.41 -0.18 11.57
N ASP A 137 2.98 -0.61 12.70
CA ASP A 137 2.30 -0.60 14.00
C ASP A 137 1.77 0.80 14.34
N ARG A 138 2.58 1.83 14.07
CA ARG A 138 2.19 3.23 14.27
C ARG A 138 1.05 3.65 13.32
N ALA A 139 1.13 3.25 12.04
CA ALA A 139 0.10 3.52 11.06
C ALA A 139 -1.23 2.87 11.44
N GLU A 140 -1.22 1.57 11.76
CA GLU A 140 -2.38 0.80 12.21
C GLU A 140 -3.02 1.42 13.45
N ALA A 141 -2.21 1.76 14.46
CA ALA A 141 -2.71 2.41 15.67
C ALA A 141 -3.35 3.78 15.38
N ALA A 142 -2.86 4.54 14.40
CA ALA A 142 -3.47 5.80 13.99
C ALA A 142 -4.79 5.59 13.23
N ILE A 143 -4.83 4.60 12.34
CA ILE A 143 -6.02 4.19 11.58
C ILE A 143 -7.14 3.69 12.50
N GLU A 144 -6.81 3.03 13.61
CA GLU A 144 -7.81 2.58 14.59
C GLU A 144 -8.40 3.71 15.42
N ARG A 145 -7.66 4.81 15.61
CA ARG A 145 -8.12 5.99 16.37
C ARG A 145 -8.94 6.98 15.54
N GLY A 146 -8.78 6.98 14.21
CA GLY A 146 -9.56 7.79 13.27
C GLY A 146 -10.90 7.15 12.92
#